data_AF-A0A6V7HLS8-F1
#
_entry.id   AF-A0A6V7HLS8-F1
#
_cell.length_a   1.000
_cell.length_b   1.000
_cell.length_c   1.000
_cell.angle_alpha   90.00
_cell.angle_beta   90.00
_cell.angle_gamma   90.00
#
_symmetry.space_group_name_H-M   'P 1'
#
loop_
_entity.id
_entity.type
_entity.pdbx_description
1 polymer ?
#
loop_
_entity_poly.entity_id
_entity_poly.type
_entity_poly.pdbx_seq_one_letter_code
_entity_poly.pdbx_strand_id
1 'polypeptide(L)'
;TMDYYQLLFAIGAVVLAIYYYQTSIFNYWKNRGIPGPKPGPFLGNFWGIITRKYAAATAVKNWYKEFKHEPVFGIYEGTKPVLVINDLELVKDVLIRDFSSFMDRGFKVYEK
;
A
#
# COMPACT_ATOMS: atom_id res chain seq x y z
N THR A 1 19.70 36.31 -11.36
CA THR A 1 20.25 34.96 -11.67
C THR A 1 20.45 34.11 -10.42
N MET A 2 20.91 34.66 -9.29
CA MET A 2 21.04 33.90 -8.02
C MET A 2 19.73 33.34 -7.46
N ASP A 3 18.59 34.02 -7.67
CA ASP A 3 17.30 33.61 -7.09
C ASP A 3 16.74 32.31 -7.70
N TYR A 4 17.04 32.03 -8.98
CA TYR A 4 16.56 30.81 -9.63
C TYR A 4 17.27 29.57 -9.08
N TYR A 5 18.58 29.67 -8.79
CA TYR A 5 19.34 28.56 -8.20
C TYR A 5 18.85 28.24 -6.80
N GLN A 6 18.54 29.27 -6.00
CA GLN A 6 17.95 29.10 -4.67
C GLN A 6 16.58 28.41 -4.74
N LEU A 7 15.73 28.84 -5.67
CA LEU A 7 14.43 28.20 -5.90
C LEU A 7 14.58 26.73 -6.33
N LEU A 8 15.50 26.44 -7.26
CA LEU A 8 15.77 25.08 -7.71
C LEU A 8 16.27 24.18 -6.57
N PHE A 9 17.17 24.70 -5.72
CA PHE A 9 17.69 23.96 -4.58
C PHE A 9 16.60 23.69 -3.53
N ALA A 10 15.74 24.67 -3.27
CA ALA A 10 14.60 24.52 -2.37
C ALA A 10 13.61 23.46 -2.88
N ILE A 11 13.26 23.50 -4.18
CA ILE A 11 12.41 22.48 -4.81
C ILE A 11 13.07 21.10 -4.71
N GLY A 12 14.37 20.99 -5.02
CA GLY A 12 15.12 19.75 -4.90
C GLY A 12 15.10 19.18 -3.49
N ALA A 13 15.31 20.02 -2.48
CA ALA A 13 15.26 19.62 -1.07
C ALA A 13 13.86 19.13 -0.66
N VAL A 14 12.79 19.81 -1.10
CA VAL A 14 11.40 19.38 -0.85
C VAL A 14 11.11 18.03 -1.51
N VAL A 15 11.52 17.84 -2.77
CA VAL A 15 11.33 16.57 -3.48
C VAL A 15 12.07 15.43 -2.78
N LEU A 16 13.31 15.66 -2.36
CA LEU A 16 14.09 14.68 -1.60
C LEU A 16 13.42 14.35 -0.26
N ALA A 17 12.97 15.35 0.49
CA ALA A 17 12.28 15.14 1.76
C ALA A 17 11.01 14.29 1.58
N ILE A 18 10.20 14.58 0.56
CA ILE A 18 9.01 13.80 0.22
C ILE A 18 9.40 12.36 -0.16
N TYR A 19 10.45 12.19 -0.97
CA TYR A 19 10.92 10.87 -1.38
C TYR A 19 11.38 10.01 -0.18
N TYR A 20 12.16 10.60 0.72
CA TYR A 20 12.63 9.91 1.93
C TYR A 20 11.46 9.56 2.87
N TYR A 21 10.53 10.50 3.09
CA TYR A 21 9.35 10.28 3.91
C TYR A 21 8.51 9.10 3.39
N GLN A 22 8.23 9.07 2.08
CA GLN A 22 7.48 7.98 1.48
C GLN A 22 8.21 6.64 1.53
N THR A 23 9.51 6.65 1.26
CA THR A 23 10.32 5.43 1.31
C THR A 23 10.34 4.85 2.73
N SER A 24 10.37 5.72 3.75
CA SER A 24 10.29 5.31 5.15
C SER A 24 8.97 4.62 5.47
N ILE A 25 7.84 5.16 4.99
CA ILE A 25 6.51 4.54 5.13
C ILE A 25 6.48 3.16 4.46
N PHE A 26 7.03 3.04 3.25
CA PHE A 26 7.02 1.81 2.48
C PHE A 26 7.93 0.69 3.02
N ASN A 27 8.70 0.96 4.08
CA ASN A 27 9.44 -0.06 4.81
C ASN A 27 8.61 -0.75 5.92
N TYR A 28 7.37 -0.31 6.20
CA TYR A 28 6.55 -0.82 7.29
C TYR A 28 6.43 -2.35 7.32
N TRP A 29 6.09 -2.98 6.19
CA TRP A 29 5.95 -4.44 6.07
C TRP A 29 7.30 -5.15 6.05
N LYS A 30 8.28 -4.60 5.32
CA LYS A 30 9.64 -5.12 5.26
C LYS A 30 10.27 -5.21 6.65
N ASN A 31 10.09 -4.19 7.49
CA ASN A 31 10.60 -4.15 8.86
C ASN A 31 9.95 -5.19 9.77
N ARG A 32 8.80 -5.75 9.38
CA ARG A 32 8.08 -6.82 10.10
C ARG A 32 8.30 -8.21 9.49
N GLY A 33 9.16 -8.31 8.47
CA GLY A 33 9.38 -9.56 7.75
C GLY A 33 8.17 -10.02 6.92
N ILE A 34 7.21 -9.13 6.64
CA ILE A 34 6.03 -9.46 5.84
C ILE A 34 6.35 -9.17 4.36
N PRO A 35 6.27 -10.17 3.48
CA PRO A 35 6.53 -9.99 2.05
C PRO A 35 5.40 -9.21 1.39
N GLY A 36 5.65 -8.66 0.20
CA GLY A 36 4.64 -7.95 -0.56
C GLY A 36 5.16 -7.33 -1.85
N PRO A 37 4.27 -6.95 -2.77
CA PRO A 37 4.66 -6.32 -4.02
C PRO A 37 5.30 -4.96 -3.74
N LYS A 38 6.33 -4.60 -4.52
CA LYS A 38 6.99 -3.30 -4.38
C LYS A 38 5.99 -2.15 -4.64
N PRO A 39 5.82 -1.19 -3.70
CA PRO A 39 4.93 -0.06 -3.92
C PRO A 39 5.48 0.88 -5.00
N GLY A 40 4.57 1.44 -5.80
CA GLY A 40 4.84 2.55 -6.68
C GLY A 40 4.95 3.88 -5.92
N PRO A 41 5.40 4.95 -6.58
CA PRO A 41 5.52 6.27 -5.96
C PRO A 41 4.13 6.85 -5.62
N PHE A 42 4.00 7.57 -4.50
CA PHE A 42 2.80 8.32 -4.06
C PHE A 42 1.56 7.49 -3.71
N LEU A 43 1.20 6.50 -4.53
CA LEU A 43 -0.06 5.77 -4.46
C LEU A 43 0.13 4.29 -4.08
N GLY A 44 1.32 3.93 -3.59
CA GLY A 44 1.62 2.58 -3.16
C GLY A 44 1.42 1.55 -4.28
N ASN A 45 0.80 0.42 -3.96
CA ASN A 45 0.59 -0.66 -4.93
C ASN A 45 -0.54 -0.36 -5.94
N PHE A 46 -1.34 0.69 -5.71
CA PHE A 46 -2.44 1.08 -6.60
C PHE A 46 -2.01 2.01 -7.73
N TRP A 47 -0.74 2.45 -7.76
CA TRP A 47 -0.21 3.33 -8.81
C TRP A 47 -0.52 2.82 -10.23
N GLY A 48 -0.32 1.52 -10.49
CA GLY A 48 -0.58 0.94 -11.82
C GLY A 48 -2.06 0.86 -12.19
N ILE A 49 -2.94 0.81 -11.19
CA ILE A 49 -4.40 0.82 -11.38
C ILE A 49 -4.85 2.25 -11.74
N ILE A 50 -4.37 3.24 -10.98
CA ILE A 50 -4.74 4.66 -11.16
C ILE A 50 -4.19 5.21 -12.48
N THR A 51 -2.98 4.81 -12.86
CA THR A 51 -2.37 5.14 -14.16
C THR A 51 -2.92 4.30 -15.32
N ARG A 52 -3.94 3.48 -15.08
CA ARG A 52 -4.61 2.60 -16.06
C ARG A 52 -3.68 1.63 -16.78
N LYS A 53 -2.54 1.28 -16.17
CA LYS A 53 -1.60 0.27 -16.70
C LYS A 53 -2.22 -1.13 -16.67
N TYR A 54 -3.09 -1.41 -15.70
CA TYR A 54 -3.85 -2.66 -15.60
C TYR A 54 -5.13 -2.45 -14.77
N ALA A 55 -6.11 -3.34 -14.96
CA ALA A 55 -7.33 -3.35 -14.15
C ALA A 55 -7.06 -3.81 -12.71
N ALA A 56 -7.89 -3.34 -11.77
CA ALA A 56 -7.77 -3.71 -10.35
C ALA A 56 -7.85 -5.23 -10.12
N ALA A 57 -8.79 -5.91 -10.78
CA ALA A 57 -8.93 -7.37 -10.68
C ALA A 57 -7.67 -8.11 -11.16
N THR A 58 -7.01 -7.61 -12.21
CA THR A 58 -5.74 -8.15 -12.70
C THR A 58 -4.62 -7.96 -11.68
N ALA A 59 -4.57 -6.80 -11.02
CA ALA A 59 -3.60 -6.54 -9.96
C ALA A 59 -3.73 -7.53 -8.80
N VAL A 60 -4.96 -7.67 -8.26
CA VAL A 60 -5.26 -8.59 -7.16
C VAL A 60 -4.93 -10.03 -7.54
N LYS A 61 -5.31 -10.47 -8.74
CA LYS A 61 -4.97 -11.80 -9.25
C LYS A 61 -3.46 -12.04 -9.32
N ASN A 62 -2.70 -11.02 -9.75
CA ASN A 62 -1.25 -11.14 -9.86
C ASN A 62 -0.59 -11.18 -8.48
N TRP A 63 -1.00 -10.33 -7.54
CA TRP A 63 -0.50 -10.37 -6.16
C TRP A 63 -0.80 -11.71 -5.50
N TYR A 64 -2.03 -12.23 -5.62
CA TYR A 64 -2.35 -13.55 -5.08
C TYR A 64 -1.46 -14.64 -5.68
N LYS A 65 -1.21 -14.63 -7.00
CA LYS A 65 -0.34 -15.62 -7.64
C LYS A 65 1.11 -15.52 -7.15
N GLU A 66 1.62 -14.31 -6.98
CA GLU A 66 3.00 -14.04 -6.55
C GLU A 66 3.22 -14.49 -5.10
N PHE A 67 2.24 -14.25 -4.21
CA PHE A 67 2.33 -14.54 -2.77
C PHE A 67 1.47 -15.73 -2.34
N LYS A 68 1.13 -16.66 -3.25
CA LYS A 68 0.19 -17.75 -3.01
C LYS A 68 0.57 -18.66 -1.84
N HIS A 69 1.87 -18.80 -1.58
CA HIS A 69 2.42 -19.67 -0.53
C HIS A 69 2.67 -18.93 0.79
N GLU A 70 2.47 -17.62 0.81
CA GLU A 70 2.58 -16.82 2.02
C GLU A 70 1.21 -16.75 2.69
N PRO A 71 1.10 -16.98 4.01
CA PRO A 71 -0.17 -16.90 4.73
C PRO A 71 -0.74 -15.47 4.74
N VAL A 72 0.14 -14.47 4.64
CA VAL A 72 -0.19 -13.06 4.53
C VAL A 72 0.83 -12.33 3.64
N PHE A 73 0.41 -11.23 3.02
CA PHE A 73 1.33 -10.29 2.37
C PHE A 73 0.86 -8.86 2.57
N GLY A 74 1.80 -7.93 2.54
CA GLY A 74 1.54 -6.50 2.77
C GLY A 74 1.44 -5.72 1.47
N ILE A 75 0.41 -4.89 1.35
CA ILE A 75 0.30 -3.87 0.30
C ILE A 75 0.18 -2.48 0.92
N TYR A 76 0.20 -1.45 0.07
CA TYR A 76 -0.02 -0.05 0.42
C TYR A 76 -1.14 0.54 -0.43
N GLU A 77 -2.19 1.01 0.23
CA GLU A 77 -3.22 1.89 -0.34
C GLU A 77 -2.80 3.34 -0.10
N GLY A 78 -2.23 3.99 -1.11
CA GLY A 78 -1.52 5.24 -0.89
C GLY A 78 -0.32 5.01 0.02
N THR A 79 -0.30 5.69 1.16
CA THR A 79 0.70 5.51 2.24
C THR A 79 0.23 4.58 3.34
N LYS A 80 -1.02 4.11 3.32
CA LYS A 80 -1.59 3.26 4.36
C LYS A 80 -1.15 1.80 4.14
N PRO A 81 -0.45 1.16 5.11
CA PRO A 81 -0.17 -0.27 5.03
C PRO A 81 -1.46 -1.08 5.20
N VAL A 82 -1.67 -2.07 4.34
CA VAL A 82 -2.81 -2.99 4.36
C VAL A 82 -2.29 -4.42 4.33
N LEU A 83 -2.76 -5.25 5.27
CA LEU A 83 -2.42 -6.68 5.31
C LEU A 83 -3.45 -7.47 4.51
N VAL A 84 -2.98 -8.29 3.57
CA VAL A 84 -3.81 -9.21 2.81
C VAL A 84 -3.62 -10.61 3.38
N ILE A 85 -4.72 -11.30 3.66
CA ILE A 85 -4.73 -12.64 4.26
C ILE A 85 -5.00 -13.67 3.17
N ASN A 86 -4.11 -14.67 3.08
CA ASN A 86 -4.19 -15.79 2.14
C ASN A 86 -4.46 -17.14 2.83
N ASP A 87 -4.23 -17.24 4.14
CA ASP A 87 -4.50 -18.44 4.92
C ASP A 87 -5.96 -18.55 5.35
N LEU A 88 -6.55 -19.74 5.18
CA LEU A 88 -7.97 -19.96 5.45
C LEU A 88 -8.32 -19.89 6.94
N GLU A 89 -7.43 -20.33 7.83
CA GLU A 89 -7.69 -20.25 9.27
C GLU A 89 -7.63 -18.80 9.73
N LEU A 90 -6.67 -18.01 9.25
CA LEU A 90 -6.62 -16.57 9.52
C LEU A 90 -7.84 -15.81 8.98
N VAL A 91 -8.37 -16.21 7.82
CA VAL A 91 -9.63 -15.65 7.29
C VAL A 91 -10.79 -15.97 8.22
N LYS A 92 -10.89 -17.19 8.76
CA LYS A 92 -11.93 -17.54 9.74
C LYS A 92 -11.76 -16.76 11.05
N ASP A 93 -10.53 -16.56 11.51
CA ASP A 93 -10.26 -15.76 12.69
C ASP A 93 -10.80 -14.33 12.51
N VAL A 94 -10.41 -13.66 11.43
CA VAL A 94 -10.79 -12.26 11.17
C VAL A 94 -12.27 -12.09 10.84
N LEU A 95 -12.85 -12.97 10.03
CA LEU A 95 -14.22 -12.79 9.53
C LEU A 95 -15.30 -13.44 10.41
N ILE A 96 -14.94 -14.35 11.31
CA ILE A 96 -15.90 -15.11 12.13
C ILE A 96 -15.58 -15.00 13.61
N ARG A 97 -14.41 -15.47 14.06
CA ARG A 97 -14.12 -15.60 15.50
C ARG A 97 -13.96 -14.24 16.17
N ASP A 98 -13.17 -13.37 15.54
CA ASP A 98 -12.80 -12.04 16.06
C ASP A 98 -13.48 -10.90 15.29
N PHE A 99 -14.60 -11.19 14.61
CA PHE A 99 -15.29 -10.21 13.75
C PHE A 99 -15.56 -8.87 14.45
N SER A 100 -15.86 -8.88 15.75
CA SER A 100 -16.08 -7.67 16.55
C SER A 100 -14.87 -6.72 16.56
N SER A 101 -13.66 -7.23 16.39
CA SER A 101 -12.43 -6.44 16.27
C SER A 101 -12.18 -5.93 14.84
N PHE A 102 -12.83 -6.53 13.84
CA PHE A 102 -12.60 -6.29 12.41
C PHE A 102 -13.87 -5.87 11.64
N MET A 103 -14.80 -5.18 12.30
CA MET A 103 -16.10 -4.82 11.71
C MET A 103 -16.01 -3.76 10.60
N ASP A 104 -14.94 -2.97 10.56
CA ASP A 104 -14.75 -1.89 9.59
C ASP A 104 -14.53 -2.43 8.16
N ARG A 105 -15.30 -1.92 7.20
CA ARG A 105 -15.26 -2.36 5.78
C ARG A 105 -14.55 -1.38 4.84
N GLY A 106 -13.72 -0.50 5.39
CA GLY A 106 -12.87 0.44 4.65
C GLY A 106 -13.60 1.67 4.09
N PHE A 107 -14.63 1.47 3.27
CA PHE A 107 -15.39 2.58 2.67
C PHE A 107 -16.64 2.87 3.49
N LYS A 108 -16.81 4.15 3.88
CA LYS A 108 -18.08 4.61 4.46
C LYS A 108 -19.12 4.71 3.35
N VAL A 109 -20.12 3.84 3.40
CA VAL A 109 -21.32 3.96 2.57
C VAL A 109 -22.22 4.99 3.24
N TYR A 110 -22.35 6.16 2.65
CA TYR A 110 -23.32 7.15 3.10
C TYR A 110 -24.70 6.71 2.59
N GLU A 111 -25.67 6.55 3.49
CA GLU A 111 -27.07 6.42 3.10
C GLU A 111 -27.52 7.71 2.40
N LYS A 112 -28.30 7.55 1.33
CA LYS A 112 -28.80 8.66 0.50
C LYS A 112 -29.88 9.44 1.21
#